data_AF-A0A7G6Z4L5-F1
#
_entry.id   AF-A0A7G6Z4L5-F1
#
_cell.length_a   1.000
_cell.length_b   1.000
_cell.length_c   1.000
_cell.angle_alpha   90.00
_cell.angle_beta   90.00
_cell.angle_gamma   90.00
#
_symmetry.space_group_name_H-M   'P 1'
#
loop_
_entity.id
_entity.type
_entity.pdbx_description
1 polymer ?
#
loop_
_entity_poly.entity_id
_entity_poly.type
_entity_poly.pdbx_seq_one_letter_code
_entity_poly.pdbx_strand_id
1 'polypeptide(L)'
;MTLPRLALTLGDVAGIGPEITAKTLLGHDDLRSKCIPVVIGDEAAMRRGVVNVGGDPEKVVVINAVSEALNLPGTIELIQTGPSLADVALGELSPVAGDGSYRFVVEACRLAREGQVDGIVTAPLNKAAMHAGGHNWPGHTELLAHEFGVQNFSLVLSAGELYFFHLTTHVSMRTAIENITVERTLNVLELAGAFAKSMGTPDELIGLAGLNPHAGENRLFGDEDADILAPAVATARERGLNAVGPLPGDALIPAAVRGKYKLVVVCYHDQGHAPFKAVYGDDGVNITVGLPVVRVSVDHGTAFDIAGKGIAREASLVLSLERAAQLAPGWDHVWRTAQKMDVPA
;
A
#
# COMPACT_ATOMS: atom_id res chain seq x y z
N MET A 1 15.64 3.50 -19.30
CA MET A 1 15.34 3.94 -17.92
C MET A 1 15.93 2.91 -16.98
N THR A 2 16.49 3.33 -15.85
CA THR A 2 16.94 2.41 -14.80
C THR A 2 15.71 1.77 -14.13
N LEU A 3 15.78 0.47 -13.82
CA LEU A 3 14.70 -0.21 -13.12
C LEU A 3 14.57 0.32 -11.68
N PRO A 4 13.34 0.50 -11.17
CA PRO A 4 13.13 0.92 -9.79
C PRO A 4 13.60 -0.18 -8.83
N ARG A 5 14.28 0.23 -7.76
CA ARG A 5 14.69 -0.63 -6.64
C ARG A 5 13.58 -0.66 -5.61
N LEU A 6 13.12 -1.86 -5.25
CA LEU A 6 11.99 -2.03 -4.34
C LEU A 6 12.46 -2.76 -3.07
N ALA A 7 12.27 -2.15 -1.91
CA ALA A 7 12.44 -2.82 -0.63
C ALA A 7 11.22 -3.70 -0.36
N LEU A 8 11.39 -5.02 -0.34
CA LEU A 8 10.36 -5.97 0.06
C LEU A 8 10.55 -6.36 1.53
N THR A 9 9.71 -5.86 2.43
CA THR A 9 9.77 -6.28 3.84
C THR A 9 9.20 -7.68 4.01
N LEU A 10 9.91 -8.53 4.76
CA LEU A 10 9.55 -9.94 4.94
C LEU A 10 8.27 -10.15 5.78
N GLY A 11 7.83 -9.11 6.49
CA GLY A 11 6.66 -9.15 7.36
C GLY A 11 6.91 -9.94 8.64
N ASP A 12 5.87 -10.60 9.16
CA ASP A 12 6.00 -11.49 10.31
C ASP A 12 6.58 -12.85 9.88
N VAL A 13 7.75 -13.19 10.40
CA VAL A 13 8.50 -14.41 10.06
C VAL A 13 7.88 -15.70 10.60
N ALA A 14 6.91 -15.60 11.52
CA ALA A 14 6.08 -16.71 11.96
C ALA A 14 4.92 -16.99 11.00
N GLY A 15 4.60 -16.06 10.09
CA GLY A 15 3.53 -16.17 9.11
C GLY A 15 3.98 -16.67 7.74
N ILE A 16 3.13 -16.43 6.74
CA ILE A 16 3.38 -16.84 5.36
C ILE A 16 4.34 -15.93 4.59
N GLY A 17 4.75 -14.79 5.15
CA GLY A 17 5.61 -13.79 4.49
C GLY A 17 6.85 -14.38 3.82
N PRO A 18 7.65 -15.23 4.51
CA PRO A 18 8.79 -15.90 3.90
C PRO A 18 8.46 -16.84 2.74
N GLU A 19 7.41 -17.65 2.82
CA GLU A 19 7.09 -18.61 1.75
C GLU A 19 6.51 -17.93 0.50
N ILE A 20 5.66 -16.91 0.64
CA ILE A 20 5.15 -16.16 -0.52
C ILE A 20 6.27 -15.33 -1.17
N THR A 21 7.21 -14.82 -0.38
CA THR A 21 8.40 -14.12 -0.90
C THR A 21 9.28 -15.08 -1.70
N ALA A 22 9.48 -16.30 -1.20
CA ALA A 22 10.25 -17.33 -1.91
C ALA A 22 9.59 -17.69 -3.25
N LYS A 23 8.29 -17.99 -3.26
CA LYS A 23 7.55 -18.29 -4.50
C LYS A 23 7.59 -17.14 -5.49
N THR A 24 7.40 -15.91 -5.01
CA THR A 24 7.43 -14.70 -5.84
C THR A 24 8.78 -14.55 -6.53
N LEU A 25 9.88 -14.52 -5.77
CA LEU A 25 11.19 -14.15 -6.30
C LEU A 25 11.92 -15.29 -7.03
N LEU A 26 11.52 -16.54 -6.81
CA LEU A 26 12.06 -17.72 -7.49
C LEU A 26 11.16 -18.24 -8.63
N GLY A 27 9.87 -17.89 -8.62
CA GLY A 27 8.88 -18.34 -9.60
C GLY A 27 8.55 -17.32 -10.70
N HIS A 28 8.85 -16.03 -10.49
CA HIS A 28 8.46 -14.93 -11.37
C HIS A 28 9.65 -14.07 -11.81
N ASP A 29 10.55 -14.64 -12.62
CA ASP A 29 11.72 -13.92 -13.14
C ASP A 29 11.35 -12.70 -14.01
N ASP A 30 10.13 -12.65 -14.54
CA ASP A 30 9.63 -11.49 -15.29
C ASP A 30 9.59 -10.21 -14.44
N LEU A 31 9.43 -10.32 -13.12
CA LEU A 31 9.52 -9.18 -12.18
C LEU A 31 10.88 -8.48 -12.25
N ARG A 32 11.95 -9.21 -12.57
CA ARG A 32 13.31 -8.65 -12.66
C ARG A 32 13.50 -7.74 -13.86
N SER A 33 12.63 -7.86 -14.86
CA SER A 33 12.57 -6.92 -15.99
C SER A 33 11.78 -5.65 -15.65
N LYS A 34 11.04 -5.64 -14.55
CA LYS A 34 10.18 -4.55 -14.09
C LYS A 34 10.81 -3.78 -12.93
N CYS A 35 11.54 -4.45 -12.06
CA CYS A 35 12.16 -3.87 -10.87
C CYS A 35 13.40 -4.64 -10.39
N ILE A 36 14.09 -4.08 -9.41
CA ILE A 36 15.16 -4.73 -8.62
C ILE A 36 14.62 -4.95 -7.19
N PRO A 37 14.05 -6.11 -6.87
CA PRO A 37 13.55 -6.38 -5.52
C PRO A 37 14.71 -6.73 -4.57
N VAL A 38 14.75 -6.09 -3.41
CA VAL A 38 15.69 -6.40 -2.32
C VAL A 38 14.89 -6.70 -1.06
N VAL A 39 15.08 -7.88 -0.49
CA VAL A 39 14.35 -8.30 0.71
C VAL A 39 14.97 -7.66 1.96
N ILE A 40 14.13 -7.02 2.77
CA ILE A 40 14.51 -6.49 4.08
C ILE A 40 13.90 -7.42 5.12
N GLY A 41 14.74 -8.18 5.81
CA GLY A 41 14.24 -9.28 6.62
C GLY A 41 15.32 -10.03 7.37
N ASP A 42 15.00 -11.28 7.70
CA ASP A 42 15.87 -12.21 8.38
C ASP A 42 16.27 -13.36 7.44
N GLU A 43 17.56 -13.64 7.35
CA GLU A 43 18.17 -14.66 6.50
C GLU A 43 17.66 -16.05 6.86
N ALA A 44 17.65 -16.41 8.16
CA ALA A 44 17.24 -17.74 8.59
C ALA A 44 15.77 -18.00 8.29
N ALA A 45 14.90 -17.01 8.54
CA ALA A 45 13.50 -17.06 8.17
C ALA A 45 13.28 -17.16 6.66
N MET A 46 14.04 -16.40 5.85
CA MET A 46 13.94 -16.46 4.39
C MET A 46 14.39 -17.82 3.84
N ARG A 47 15.52 -18.36 4.31
CA ARG A 47 15.99 -19.70 3.94
C ARG A 47 14.97 -20.78 4.32
N ARG A 48 14.37 -20.67 5.51
CA ARG A 48 13.25 -21.54 5.93
C ARG A 48 12.05 -21.41 4.98
N GLY A 49 11.69 -20.19 4.58
CA GLY A 49 10.63 -19.94 3.60
C GLY A 49 10.88 -20.63 2.26
N VAL A 50 12.14 -20.62 1.78
CA VAL A 50 12.55 -21.34 0.55
C VAL A 50 12.41 -22.85 0.73
N VAL A 51 12.84 -23.41 1.86
CA VAL A 51 12.68 -24.85 2.17
C VAL A 51 11.21 -25.25 2.24
N ASN A 52 10.36 -24.44 2.86
CA ASN A 52 8.92 -24.72 3.00
C ASN A 52 8.20 -24.85 1.65
N VAL A 53 8.75 -24.25 0.59
CA VAL A 53 8.20 -24.33 -0.77
C VAL A 53 8.96 -25.34 -1.65
N GLY A 54 9.83 -26.17 -1.05
CA GLY A 54 10.60 -27.20 -1.73
C GLY A 54 11.81 -26.71 -2.52
N GLY A 55 12.27 -25.47 -2.25
CA GLY A 55 13.42 -24.86 -2.90
C GLY A 55 14.76 -25.11 -2.21
N ASP A 56 15.83 -24.63 -2.84
CA ASP A 56 17.20 -24.68 -2.32
C ASP A 56 17.51 -23.43 -1.46
N PRO A 57 17.78 -23.55 -0.15
CA PRO A 57 18.06 -22.40 0.71
C PRO A 57 19.30 -21.61 0.29
N GLU A 58 20.22 -22.17 -0.50
CA GLU A 58 21.39 -21.46 -1.04
C GLU A 58 21.02 -20.41 -2.09
N LYS A 59 19.76 -20.34 -2.51
CA LYS A 59 19.26 -19.23 -3.33
C LYS A 59 19.16 -17.90 -2.57
N VAL A 60 19.19 -17.92 -1.23
CA VAL A 60 19.22 -16.69 -0.43
C VAL A 60 20.65 -16.15 -0.37
N VAL A 61 20.85 -14.97 -0.94
CA VAL A 61 22.14 -14.26 -0.99
C VAL A 61 22.04 -13.05 -0.08
N VAL A 62 22.81 -13.06 1.01
CA VAL A 62 22.89 -11.90 1.91
C VAL A 62 23.80 -10.84 1.29
N ILE A 63 23.29 -9.62 1.19
CA ILE A 63 23.99 -8.43 0.72
C ILE A 63 24.02 -7.38 1.83
N ASN A 64 25.00 -6.48 1.80
CA ASN A 64 25.17 -5.44 2.84
C ASN A 64 24.51 -4.11 2.45
N ALA A 65 24.28 -3.89 1.16
CA ALA A 65 23.70 -2.66 0.65
C ALA A 65 22.87 -2.91 -0.60
N VAL A 66 21.84 -2.09 -0.82
CA VAL A 66 20.95 -2.21 -2.00
C VAL A 66 21.75 -2.09 -3.31
N SER A 67 22.85 -1.33 -3.33
CA SER A 67 23.71 -1.19 -4.49
C SER A 67 24.47 -2.46 -4.90
N GLU A 68 24.54 -3.46 -4.02
CA GLU A 68 25.17 -4.76 -4.30
C GLU A 68 24.22 -5.74 -5.01
N ALA A 69 22.92 -5.41 -5.10
CA ALA A 69 21.93 -6.25 -5.75
C ALA A 69 22.24 -6.43 -7.25
N LEU A 70 22.50 -7.67 -7.64
CA LEU A 70 22.77 -8.11 -9.01
C LEU A 70 21.48 -8.41 -9.78
N ASN A 71 20.34 -8.56 -9.08
CA ASN A 71 19.03 -8.86 -9.65
C ASN A 71 19.03 -10.12 -10.54
N LEU A 72 19.75 -11.17 -10.13
CA LEU A 72 19.87 -12.40 -10.93
C LEU A 72 18.62 -13.30 -10.79
N PRO A 73 18.18 -13.95 -11.88
CA PRO A 73 17.17 -15.00 -11.85
C PRO A 73 17.47 -16.09 -10.81
N GLY A 74 16.42 -16.57 -10.14
CA GLY A 74 16.53 -17.64 -9.17
C GLY A 74 17.35 -17.34 -7.90
N THR A 75 17.61 -16.07 -7.58
CA THR A 75 18.24 -15.66 -6.30
C THR A 75 17.37 -14.71 -5.50
N ILE A 76 17.42 -14.79 -4.18
CA ILE A 76 16.75 -13.85 -3.27
C ILE A 76 17.83 -13.03 -2.59
N GLU A 77 17.97 -11.78 -2.99
CA GLU A 77 18.94 -10.86 -2.41
C GLU A 77 18.33 -10.20 -1.17
N LEU A 78 18.98 -10.37 -0.02
CA LEU A 78 18.43 -10.01 1.29
C LEU A 78 19.41 -9.18 2.11
N ILE A 79 18.92 -8.11 2.74
CA ILE A 79 19.64 -7.37 3.77
C ILE A 79 19.18 -7.87 5.14
N GLN A 80 20.08 -8.54 5.87
CA GLN A 80 19.81 -8.99 7.24
C GLN A 80 19.57 -7.78 8.13
N THR A 81 18.38 -7.70 8.72
CA THR A 81 17.98 -6.57 9.55
C THR A 81 17.80 -7.02 10.99
N GLY A 82 18.73 -6.62 11.86
CA GLY A 82 18.78 -6.96 13.28
C GLY A 82 19.12 -8.44 13.57
N PRO A 83 18.92 -8.90 14.83
CA PRO A 83 19.31 -10.24 15.25
C PRO A 83 18.56 -11.35 14.51
N SER A 84 19.19 -12.52 14.43
CA SER A 84 18.61 -13.71 13.81
C SER A 84 17.26 -14.10 14.44
N LEU A 85 16.30 -14.47 13.60
CA LEU A 85 14.97 -14.95 13.99
C LEU A 85 14.80 -16.46 13.71
N ALA A 86 15.90 -17.21 13.70
CA ALA A 86 15.92 -18.65 13.43
C ALA A 86 14.98 -19.45 14.35
N ASP A 87 14.90 -19.08 15.63
CA ASP A 87 14.16 -19.83 16.66
C ASP A 87 12.66 -19.48 16.75
N VAL A 88 12.17 -18.56 15.90
CA VAL A 88 10.75 -18.22 15.88
C VAL A 88 9.93 -19.39 15.32
N ALA A 89 9.00 -19.91 16.13
CA ALA A 89 8.04 -20.93 15.72
C ALA A 89 7.05 -20.39 14.68
N LEU A 90 6.71 -21.23 13.68
CA LEU A 90 5.73 -20.89 12.65
C LEU A 90 4.30 -21.04 13.19
N GLY A 91 3.42 -20.15 12.76
CA GLY A 91 1.99 -20.19 13.08
C GLY A 91 1.64 -19.73 14.50
N GLU A 92 2.61 -19.23 15.26
CA GLU A 92 2.42 -18.79 16.65
C GLU A 92 2.71 -17.30 16.81
N LEU A 93 1.94 -16.65 17.70
CA LEU A 93 2.19 -15.26 18.06
C LEU A 93 3.50 -15.15 18.83
N SER A 94 4.44 -14.36 18.31
CA SER A 94 5.76 -14.18 18.91
C SER A 94 6.11 -12.69 19.05
N PRO A 95 6.40 -12.20 20.27
CA PRO A 95 6.88 -10.83 20.48
C PRO A 95 8.14 -10.50 19.68
N VAL A 96 9.06 -11.48 19.56
CA VAL A 96 10.32 -11.32 18.84
C VAL A 96 10.09 -11.23 17.33
N ALA A 97 9.12 -11.98 16.79
CA ALA A 97 8.70 -11.86 15.40
C ALA A 97 8.03 -10.52 15.11
N GLY A 98 7.20 -10.05 16.05
CA GLY A 98 6.58 -8.72 16.02
C GLY A 98 7.61 -7.59 15.96
N ASP A 99 8.60 -7.61 16.85
CA ASP A 99 9.73 -6.68 16.83
C ASP A 99 10.52 -6.75 15.51
N GLY A 100 10.78 -7.96 15.01
CA GLY A 100 11.39 -8.18 13.70
C GLY A 100 10.64 -7.47 12.58
N SER A 101 9.33 -7.71 12.48
CA SER A 101 8.48 -7.12 11.44
C SER A 101 8.50 -5.59 11.47
N TYR A 102 8.50 -4.98 12.67
CA TYR A 102 8.65 -3.54 12.84
C TYR A 102 10.00 -3.05 12.32
N ARG A 103 11.11 -3.69 12.73
CA ARG A 103 12.47 -3.32 12.30
C ARG A 103 12.63 -3.37 10.78
N PHE A 104 12.02 -4.35 10.12
CA PHE A 104 12.08 -4.46 8.65
C PHE A 104 11.42 -3.25 7.97
N VAL A 105 10.29 -2.77 8.50
CA VAL A 105 9.61 -1.58 7.99
C VAL A 105 10.43 -0.32 8.23
N VAL A 106 10.98 -0.14 9.45
CA VAL A 106 11.84 1.01 9.78
C VAL A 106 13.07 1.06 8.89
N GLU A 107 13.69 -0.10 8.62
CA GLU A 107 14.85 -0.18 7.72
C GLU A 107 14.48 0.14 6.27
N ALA A 108 13.35 -0.35 5.77
CA ALA A 108 12.85 0.04 4.45
C ALA A 108 12.58 1.55 4.35
N CYS A 109 12.03 2.16 5.40
CA CYS A 109 11.86 3.61 5.49
C CYS A 109 13.20 4.35 5.47
N ARG A 110 14.21 3.86 6.20
CA ARG A 110 15.55 4.44 6.21
C ARG A 110 16.17 4.42 4.80
N LEU A 111 16.13 3.26 4.14
CA LEU A 111 16.63 3.11 2.76
C LEU A 111 15.90 4.03 1.78
N ALA A 112 14.58 4.20 1.93
CA ALA A 112 13.79 5.12 1.10
C ALA A 112 14.17 6.59 1.35
N ARG A 113 14.32 7.01 2.62
CA ARG A 113 14.76 8.37 2.98
C ARG A 113 16.14 8.70 2.42
N GLU A 114 17.02 7.70 2.34
CA GLU A 114 18.36 7.83 1.78
C GLU A 114 18.41 7.73 0.24
N GLY A 115 17.26 7.53 -0.42
CA GLY A 115 17.17 7.38 -1.87
C GLY A 115 17.80 6.09 -2.40
N GLN A 116 17.97 5.07 -1.55
CA GLN A 116 18.51 3.77 -1.95
C GLN A 116 17.45 2.89 -2.62
N VAL A 117 16.17 3.11 -2.29
CA VAL A 117 15.02 2.43 -2.91
C VAL A 117 13.98 3.42 -3.38
N ASP A 118 13.28 3.07 -4.45
CA ASP A 118 12.26 3.87 -5.13
C ASP A 118 10.83 3.50 -4.70
N GLY A 119 10.68 2.40 -3.96
CA GLY A 119 9.40 1.90 -3.46
C GLY A 119 9.55 0.86 -2.36
N ILE A 120 8.47 0.67 -1.61
CA ILE A 120 8.35 -0.32 -0.53
C ILE A 120 7.22 -1.27 -0.87
N VAL A 121 7.48 -2.56 -0.80
CA VAL A 121 6.45 -3.61 -0.84
C VAL A 121 6.46 -4.33 0.49
N THR A 122 5.28 -4.52 1.09
CA THR A 122 5.19 -5.15 2.42
C THR A 122 4.46 -6.48 2.34
N ALA A 123 5.14 -7.54 2.78
CA ALA A 123 4.49 -8.79 3.15
C ALA A 123 3.67 -8.58 4.46
N PRO A 124 2.76 -9.50 4.82
CA PRO A 124 1.85 -9.28 5.93
C PRO A 124 2.57 -9.34 7.29
N LEU A 125 2.13 -8.51 8.25
CA LEU A 125 2.55 -8.58 9.65
C LEU A 125 1.35 -8.84 10.57
N ASN A 126 1.62 -9.38 11.76
CA ASN A 126 0.61 -9.57 12.79
C ASN A 126 0.63 -8.40 13.79
N LYS A 127 -0.49 -7.68 13.89
CA LYS A 127 -0.60 -6.50 14.76
C LYS A 127 -0.41 -6.84 16.24
N ALA A 128 -0.97 -7.98 16.69
CA ALA A 128 -0.86 -8.40 18.08
C ALA A 128 0.56 -8.84 18.43
N ALA A 129 1.28 -9.49 17.50
CA ALA A 129 2.70 -9.78 17.66
C ALA A 129 3.54 -8.49 17.74
N MET A 130 3.30 -7.53 16.83
CA MET A 130 3.99 -6.23 16.81
C MET A 130 3.78 -5.46 18.13
N HIS A 131 2.55 -5.43 18.66
CA HIS A 131 2.25 -4.82 19.96
C HIS A 131 2.94 -5.56 21.11
N ALA A 132 2.92 -6.89 21.10
CA ALA A 132 3.62 -7.70 22.10
C ALA A 132 5.14 -7.50 22.06
N GLY A 133 5.70 -7.19 20.88
CA GLY A 133 7.09 -6.77 20.67
C GLY A 133 7.40 -5.34 21.14
N GLY A 134 6.43 -4.61 21.68
CA GLY A 134 6.60 -3.25 22.21
C GLY A 134 6.20 -2.12 21.26
N HIS A 135 5.64 -2.43 20.08
CA HIS A 135 5.39 -1.45 19.02
C HIS A 135 3.88 -1.24 18.80
N ASN A 136 3.29 -0.22 19.42
CA ASN A 136 1.84 -0.01 19.45
C ASN A 136 1.29 0.77 18.24
N TRP A 137 1.47 0.23 17.03
CA TRP A 137 0.96 0.84 15.80
C TRP A 137 -0.34 0.18 15.33
N PRO A 138 -1.32 0.94 14.78
CA PRO A 138 -2.54 0.36 14.19
C PRO A 138 -2.26 -0.55 12.98
N GLY A 139 -1.15 -0.34 12.28
CA GLY A 139 -0.72 -1.12 11.13
C GLY A 139 0.45 -0.48 10.38
N HIS A 140 0.74 -1.02 9.19
CA HIS A 140 1.81 -0.51 8.33
C HIS A 140 1.62 0.96 7.93
N THR A 141 0.41 1.35 7.55
CA THR A 141 0.14 2.69 7.02
C THR A 141 0.52 3.78 8.01
N GLU A 142 0.09 3.63 9.26
CA GLU A 142 0.35 4.59 10.33
C GLU A 142 1.84 4.58 10.75
N LEU A 143 2.47 3.40 10.79
CA LEU A 143 3.91 3.29 11.04
C LEU A 143 4.74 3.99 9.96
N LEU A 144 4.45 3.73 8.68
CA LEU A 144 5.15 4.37 7.55
C LEU A 144 4.95 5.89 7.57
N ALA A 145 3.71 6.35 7.78
CA ALA A 145 3.41 7.77 7.87
C ALA A 145 4.18 8.46 8.99
N HIS A 146 4.26 7.82 10.17
CA HIS A 146 5.09 8.30 11.28
C HIS A 146 6.58 8.35 10.90
N GLU A 147 7.12 7.27 10.36
CA GLU A 147 8.53 7.18 9.94
C GLU A 147 8.92 8.24 8.92
N PHE A 148 8.01 8.61 8.01
CA PHE A 148 8.25 9.66 7.02
C PHE A 148 7.82 11.06 7.48
N GLY A 149 7.22 11.21 8.66
CA GLY A 149 6.69 12.49 9.14
C GLY A 149 5.54 13.02 8.26
N VAL A 150 4.75 12.14 7.65
CA VAL A 150 3.69 12.49 6.69
C VAL A 150 2.33 12.48 7.39
N GLN A 151 1.60 13.58 7.27
CA GLN A 151 0.22 13.68 7.76
C GLN A 151 -0.81 13.55 6.63
N ASN A 152 -0.47 14.01 5.43
CA ASN A 152 -1.35 13.94 4.27
C ASN A 152 -1.12 12.69 3.43
N PHE A 153 -1.83 11.61 3.77
CA PHE A 153 -1.82 10.36 3.01
C PHE A 153 -3.23 9.80 2.83
N SER A 154 -3.39 8.87 1.89
CA SER A 154 -4.64 8.13 1.69
C SER A 154 -4.35 6.66 1.38
N LEU A 155 -5.28 5.78 1.80
CA LEU A 155 -5.30 4.39 1.40
C LEU A 155 -6.01 4.28 0.06
N VAL A 156 -5.38 3.58 -0.88
CA VAL A 156 -5.91 3.31 -2.21
C VAL A 156 -6.08 1.81 -2.39
N LEU A 157 -7.30 1.35 -2.68
CA LEU A 157 -7.53 -0.01 -3.17
C LEU A 157 -7.36 -0.02 -4.68
N SER A 158 -6.65 -1.02 -5.21
CA SER A 158 -6.36 -1.13 -6.64
C SER A 158 -6.70 -2.51 -7.17
N ALA A 159 -7.51 -2.60 -8.23
CA ALA A 159 -7.74 -3.80 -9.02
C ALA A 159 -7.71 -3.44 -10.51
N GLY A 160 -6.83 -4.07 -11.29
CA GLY A 160 -6.60 -3.68 -12.67
C GLY A 160 -6.24 -2.20 -12.80
N GLU A 161 -7.06 -1.43 -13.51
CA GLU A 161 -6.87 0.02 -13.72
C GLU A 161 -7.82 0.88 -12.85
N LEU A 162 -8.47 0.27 -11.85
CA LEU A 162 -9.42 0.93 -10.96
C LEU A 162 -8.80 1.19 -9.59
N TYR A 163 -8.89 2.44 -9.12
CA TYR A 163 -8.29 2.94 -7.89
C TYR A 163 -9.31 3.66 -7.01
N PHE A 164 -9.47 3.19 -5.77
CA PHE A 164 -10.36 3.75 -4.75
C PHE A 164 -9.56 4.44 -3.66
N PHE A 165 -9.52 5.77 -3.69
CA PHE A 165 -8.92 6.62 -2.66
C PHE A 165 -9.90 6.85 -1.53
N HIS A 166 -9.43 6.78 -0.29
CA HIS A 166 -10.28 6.93 0.89
C HIS A 166 -10.02 8.27 1.59
N LEU A 167 -11.08 9.04 1.86
CA LEU A 167 -11.00 10.20 2.74
C LEU A 167 -10.70 9.76 4.18
N THR A 168 -11.39 8.72 4.65
CA THR A 168 -11.20 8.14 5.99
C THR A 168 -11.13 6.62 5.94
N THR A 169 -10.42 6.00 6.90
CA THR A 169 -10.15 4.56 6.94
C THR A 169 -10.57 3.95 8.29
N HIS A 170 -9.62 3.48 9.10
CA HIS A 170 -9.86 2.69 10.31
C HIS A 170 -10.26 3.55 11.51
N VAL A 171 -11.42 4.19 11.44
CA VAL A 171 -12.02 4.98 12.53
C VAL A 171 -13.50 4.60 12.71
N SER A 172 -14.09 4.99 13.83
CA SER A 172 -15.55 4.83 14.03
C SER A 172 -16.32 5.60 12.95
N MET A 173 -17.53 5.15 12.58
CA MET A 173 -18.34 5.87 11.59
C MET A 173 -18.61 7.33 11.97
N ARG A 174 -18.84 7.61 13.27
CA ARG A 174 -18.98 8.98 13.78
C ARG A 174 -17.73 9.81 13.47
N THR A 175 -16.56 9.27 13.83
CA THR A 175 -15.27 9.92 13.59
C THR A 175 -14.96 10.05 12.10
N ALA A 176 -15.38 9.10 11.27
CA ALA A 176 -15.26 9.18 9.81
C ALA A 176 -15.99 10.41 9.28
N ILE A 177 -17.25 10.61 9.69
CA ILE A 177 -18.05 11.78 9.32
C ILE A 177 -17.38 13.08 9.79
N GLU A 178 -16.96 13.14 11.07
CA GLU A 178 -16.30 14.32 11.65
C GLU A 178 -14.99 14.68 10.94
N ASN A 179 -14.24 13.70 10.44
CA ASN A 179 -12.96 13.90 9.77
C ASN A 179 -13.09 14.24 8.27
N ILE A 180 -14.30 14.18 7.70
CA ILE A 180 -14.53 14.62 6.33
C ILE A 180 -14.70 16.14 6.34
N THR A 181 -13.62 16.83 5.99
CA THR A 181 -13.56 18.30 5.89
C THR A 181 -13.28 18.74 4.46
N VAL A 182 -13.47 20.02 4.16
CA VAL A 182 -13.16 20.59 2.84
C VAL A 182 -11.68 20.37 2.54
N GLU A 183 -10.82 20.65 3.52
CA GLU A 183 -9.38 20.46 3.44
C GLU A 183 -9.01 19.00 3.18
N ARG A 184 -9.55 18.06 3.98
CA ARG A 184 -9.26 16.64 3.79
C ARG A 184 -9.70 16.15 2.41
N THR A 185 -10.88 16.57 1.97
CA THR A 185 -11.43 16.19 0.66
C THR A 185 -10.56 16.73 -0.47
N LEU A 186 -10.19 18.01 -0.41
CA LEU A 186 -9.31 18.65 -1.39
C LEU A 186 -7.94 17.96 -1.43
N ASN A 187 -7.34 17.70 -0.27
CA ASN A 187 -6.05 17.02 -0.17
C ASN A 187 -6.05 15.66 -0.87
N VAL A 188 -7.10 14.85 -0.66
CA VAL A 188 -7.19 13.53 -1.32
C VAL A 188 -7.47 13.65 -2.81
N LEU A 189 -8.27 14.62 -3.26
CA LEU A 189 -8.45 14.92 -4.70
C LEU A 189 -7.11 15.29 -5.35
N GLU A 190 -6.30 16.11 -4.68
CA GLU A 190 -4.96 16.48 -5.16
C GLU A 190 -4.00 15.29 -5.22
N LEU A 191 -4.01 14.42 -4.20
CA LEU A 191 -3.25 13.17 -4.23
C LEU A 191 -3.70 12.26 -5.38
N ALA A 192 -5.00 12.16 -5.66
CA ALA A 192 -5.52 11.40 -6.80
C ALA A 192 -5.07 12.01 -8.14
N GLY A 193 -5.10 13.33 -8.29
CA GLY A 193 -4.58 14.01 -9.49
C GLY A 193 -3.07 13.86 -9.66
N ALA A 194 -2.30 13.87 -8.57
CA ALA A 194 -0.86 13.62 -8.60
C ALA A 194 -0.53 12.17 -8.96
N PHE A 195 -1.32 11.22 -8.47
CA PHE A 195 -1.25 9.80 -8.82
C PHE A 195 -1.58 9.59 -10.31
N ALA A 196 -2.59 10.28 -10.83
CA ALA A 196 -2.92 10.25 -12.27
C ALA A 196 -1.74 10.74 -13.12
N LYS A 197 -1.06 11.80 -12.67
CA LYS A 197 0.16 12.32 -13.31
C LYS A 197 1.31 11.32 -13.27
N SER A 198 1.55 10.63 -12.15
CA SER A 198 2.61 9.62 -12.06
C SER A 198 2.36 8.43 -13.00
N MET A 199 1.10 8.10 -13.28
CA MET A 199 0.72 7.08 -14.27
C MET A 199 0.75 7.59 -15.73
N GLY A 200 1.08 8.86 -15.97
CA GLY A 200 1.08 9.44 -17.32
C GLY A 200 -0.32 9.77 -17.87
N THR A 201 -1.35 9.81 -17.02
CA THR A 201 -2.73 10.13 -17.37
C THR A 201 -3.23 11.35 -16.57
N PRO A 202 -2.62 12.55 -16.77
CA PRO A 202 -2.87 13.72 -15.92
C PRO A 202 -4.33 14.23 -15.95
N ASP A 203 -5.06 13.93 -17.02
CA ASP A 203 -6.45 14.36 -17.25
C ASP A 203 -7.48 13.26 -16.94
N GLU A 204 -7.08 12.15 -16.32
CA GLU A 204 -7.98 11.07 -15.96
C GLU A 204 -9.11 11.58 -15.03
N LEU A 205 -10.34 11.16 -15.32
CA LEU A 205 -11.52 11.67 -14.61
C LEU A 205 -11.59 11.10 -13.19
N ILE A 206 -11.63 11.98 -12.20
CA ILE A 206 -11.76 11.64 -10.77
C ILE A 206 -13.22 11.79 -10.35
N GLY A 207 -13.86 10.68 -9.98
CA GLY A 207 -15.21 10.69 -9.41
C GLY A 207 -15.17 10.72 -7.88
N LEU A 208 -15.77 11.74 -7.26
CA LEU A 208 -15.97 11.79 -5.80
C LEU A 208 -17.36 11.26 -5.44
N ALA A 209 -17.42 10.25 -4.58
CA ALA A 209 -18.67 9.76 -4.00
C ALA A 209 -19.23 10.77 -2.99
N GLY A 210 -20.56 10.85 -2.90
CA GLY A 210 -21.23 11.55 -1.83
C GLY A 210 -21.14 10.79 -0.51
N LEU A 211 -21.21 11.53 0.60
CA LEU A 211 -21.26 10.97 1.94
C LEU A 211 -22.65 10.39 2.23
N ASN A 212 -23.70 11.16 1.92
CA ASN A 212 -25.08 10.78 2.20
C ASN A 212 -25.71 10.01 1.03
N PRO A 213 -26.81 9.28 1.28
CA PRO A 213 -27.63 8.70 0.22
C PRO A 213 -27.93 9.74 -0.87
N HIS A 214 -27.77 9.34 -2.13
CA HIS A 214 -28.00 10.21 -3.29
C HIS A 214 -27.21 11.54 -3.24
N ALA A 215 -26.04 11.55 -2.60
CA ALA A 215 -25.23 12.76 -2.37
C ALA A 215 -26.03 13.91 -1.74
N GLY A 216 -26.86 13.56 -0.74
CA GLY A 216 -27.67 14.50 0.04
C GLY A 216 -29.05 14.82 -0.55
N GLU A 217 -29.34 14.43 -1.80
CA GLU A 217 -30.63 14.66 -2.48
C GLU A 217 -31.12 16.11 -2.32
N ASN A 218 -30.34 17.08 -2.81
CA ASN A 218 -30.63 18.51 -2.63
C ASN A 218 -30.88 18.91 -1.16
N ARG A 219 -30.04 18.40 -0.25
CA ARG A 219 -30.09 18.63 1.21
C ARG A 219 -31.21 17.90 1.95
N LEU A 220 -31.99 17.04 1.30
CA LEU A 220 -33.01 16.23 1.98
C LEU A 220 -32.40 15.17 2.91
N PHE A 221 -31.20 14.67 2.62
CA PHE A 221 -30.56 13.57 3.35
C PHE A 221 -29.27 13.97 4.07
N GLY A 222 -28.96 15.26 4.12
CA GLY A 222 -27.75 15.79 4.74
C GLY A 222 -27.15 16.94 3.92
N ASP A 223 -26.36 17.77 4.60
CA ASP A 223 -25.79 18.99 4.06
C ASP A 223 -24.30 18.85 3.70
N GLU A 224 -23.61 17.83 4.23
CA GLU A 224 -22.17 17.64 4.10
C GLU A 224 -21.71 17.54 2.64
N ASP A 225 -22.51 16.92 1.77
CA ASP A 225 -22.23 16.86 0.34
C ASP A 225 -22.16 18.25 -0.30
N ALA A 226 -23.08 19.15 0.08
CA ALA A 226 -23.17 20.49 -0.46
C ALA A 226 -22.20 21.47 0.22
N ASP A 227 -21.97 21.32 1.52
CA ASP A 227 -21.21 22.26 2.35
C ASP A 227 -19.73 21.88 2.47
N ILE A 228 -19.37 20.62 2.21
CA ILE A 228 -18.00 20.10 2.39
C ILE A 228 -17.44 19.55 1.07
N LEU A 229 -18.12 18.58 0.46
CA LEU A 229 -17.58 17.86 -0.69
C LEU A 229 -17.63 18.70 -1.98
N ALA A 230 -18.75 19.37 -2.27
CA ALA A 230 -18.91 20.18 -3.47
C ALA A 230 -17.93 21.37 -3.53
N PRO A 231 -17.67 22.13 -2.43
CA PRO A 231 -16.66 23.18 -2.42
C PRO A 231 -15.24 22.66 -2.67
N ALA A 232 -14.90 21.48 -2.14
CA ALA A 232 -13.60 20.85 -2.39
C ALA A 232 -13.43 20.45 -3.87
N VAL A 233 -14.47 19.90 -4.50
CA VAL A 233 -14.46 19.59 -5.95
C VAL A 233 -14.34 20.85 -6.79
N ALA A 234 -15.07 21.92 -6.46
CA ALA A 234 -14.97 23.20 -7.16
C ALA A 234 -13.53 23.75 -7.10
N THR A 235 -12.94 23.76 -5.90
CA THR A 235 -11.55 24.19 -5.70
C THR A 235 -10.55 23.31 -6.47
N ALA A 236 -10.73 21.98 -6.47
CA ALA A 236 -9.88 21.07 -7.24
C ALA A 236 -9.95 21.35 -8.75
N ARG A 237 -11.14 21.64 -9.28
CA ARG A 237 -11.34 22.00 -10.69
C ARG A 237 -10.70 23.34 -11.04
N GLU A 238 -10.78 24.34 -10.16
CA GLU A 238 -10.06 25.62 -10.33
C GLU A 238 -8.55 25.42 -10.37
N ARG A 239 -8.03 24.43 -9.62
CA ARG A 239 -6.62 24.01 -9.65
C ARG A 239 -6.27 23.10 -10.84
N GLY A 240 -7.21 22.90 -11.77
CA GLY A 240 -7.01 22.17 -13.02
C GLY A 240 -7.17 20.66 -12.94
N LEU A 241 -7.75 20.11 -11.86
CA LEU A 241 -8.06 18.69 -11.79
C LEU A 241 -9.36 18.37 -12.54
N ASN A 242 -9.36 17.27 -13.30
CA ASN A 242 -10.55 16.73 -13.92
C ASN A 242 -11.39 15.95 -12.88
N ALA A 243 -12.02 16.68 -11.94
CA ALA A 243 -12.81 16.11 -10.86
C ALA A 243 -14.32 16.36 -11.06
N VAL A 244 -15.14 15.38 -10.70
CA VAL A 244 -16.60 15.47 -10.71
C VAL A 244 -17.19 14.88 -9.42
N GLY A 245 -18.20 15.56 -8.87
CA GLY A 245 -18.94 15.10 -7.70
C GLY A 245 -19.36 16.25 -6.77
N PRO A 246 -19.90 15.93 -5.58
CA PRO A 246 -20.18 14.56 -5.12
C PRO A 246 -21.25 13.87 -5.99
N LEU A 247 -21.08 12.56 -6.23
CA LEU A 247 -22.01 11.71 -6.97
C LEU A 247 -22.62 10.66 -6.05
N PRO A 248 -23.89 10.25 -6.24
CA PRO A 248 -24.46 9.12 -5.50
C PRO A 248 -23.55 7.89 -5.57
N GLY A 249 -23.14 7.37 -4.42
CA GLY A 249 -22.16 6.27 -4.36
C GLY A 249 -22.66 5.00 -5.07
N ASP A 250 -23.95 4.72 -4.98
CA ASP A 250 -24.66 3.63 -5.66
C ASP A 250 -24.76 3.82 -7.18
N ALA A 251 -24.56 5.03 -7.71
CA ALA A 251 -24.41 5.28 -9.14
C ALA A 251 -22.93 5.28 -9.58
N LEU A 252 -22.05 5.91 -8.80
CA LEU A 252 -20.63 6.08 -9.12
C LEU A 252 -19.89 4.74 -9.11
N ILE A 253 -20.05 3.95 -8.04
CA ILE A 253 -19.26 2.72 -7.83
C ILE A 253 -19.55 1.68 -8.91
N PRO A 254 -20.82 1.35 -9.26
CA PRO A 254 -21.08 0.45 -10.37
C PRO A 254 -20.61 0.98 -11.72
N ALA A 255 -20.63 2.30 -11.93
CA ALA A 255 -20.10 2.90 -13.15
C ALA A 255 -18.57 2.77 -13.25
N ALA A 256 -17.87 2.89 -12.12
CA ALA A 256 -16.43 2.69 -12.04
C ALA A 256 -16.05 1.23 -12.32
N VAL A 257 -16.77 0.26 -11.74
CA VAL A 257 -16.61 -1.17 -12.04
C VAL A 257 -16.84 -1.48 -13.52
N ARG A 258 -17.74 -0.75 -14.19
CA ARG A 258 -17.97 -0.84 -15.64
C ARG A 258 -16.96 -0.04 -16.49
N GLY A 259 -15.91 0.50 -15.89
CA GLY A 259 -14.82 1.19 -16.59
C GLY A 259 -15.09 2.65 -16.96
N LYS A 260 -16.18 3.27 -16.46
CA LYS A 260 -16.43 4.71 -16.70
C LYS A 260 -15.46 5.61 -15.93
N TYR A 261 -15.00 5.15 -14.76
CA TYR A 261 -14.06 5.88 -13.91
C TYR A 261 -12.92 4.94 -13.53
N LYS A 262 -11.69 5.44 -13.60
CA LYS A 262 -10.50 4.76 -13.07
C LYS A 262 -10.12 5.25 -11.69
N LEU A 263 -10.34 6.53 -11.41
CA LEU A 263 -10.02 7.16 -10.13
C LEU A 263 -11.33 7.50 -9.41
N VAL A 264 -11.55 6.87 -8.26
CA VAL A 264 -12.72 7.09 -7.41
C VAL A 264 -12.24 7.52 -6.03
N VAL A 265 -12.81 8.60 -5.50
CA VAL A 265 -12.62 9.01 -4.10
C VAL A 265 -13.89 8.64 -3.32
N VAL A 266 -13.73 7.87 -2.26
CA VAL A 266 -14.80 7.46 -1.33
C VAL A 266 -14.60 8.09 0.04
N CYS A 267 -15.71 8.37 0.73
CA CYS A 267 -15.74 9.10 1.98
C CYS A 267 -15.25 8.27 3.19
N TYR A 268 -15.59 6.98 3.24
CA TYR A 268 -15.28 6.10 4.37
C TYR A 268 -14.92 4.69 3.92
N HIS A 269 -14.28 3.94 4.82
CA HIS A 269 -13.72 2.60 4.57
C HIS A 269 -14.68 1.67 3.82
N ASP A 270 -15.86 1.40 4.40
CA ASP A 270 -16.80 0.41 3.86
C ASP A 270 -17.48 0.88 2.56
N GLN A 271 -17.50 2.19 2.27
CA GLN A 271 -18.02 2.70 1.00
C GLN A 271 -17.17 2.21 -0.19
N GLY A 272 -15.86 2.04 0.02
CA GLY A 272 -14.95 1.48 -0.97
C GLY A 272 -14.74 -0.03 -0.81
N HIS A 273 -14.45 -0.50 0.41
CA HIS A 273 -14.03 -1.88 0.65
C HIS A 273 -15.12 -2.91 0.37
N ALA A 274 -16.36 -2.64 0.81
CA ALA A 274 -17.46 -3.60 0.63
C ALA A 274 -17.75 -3.89 -0.86
N PRO A 275 -17.96 -2.89 -1.73
CA PRO A 275 -18.18 -3.16 -3.15
C PRO A 275 -16.92 -3.67 -3.85
N PHE A 276 -15.73 -3.19 -3.49
CA PHE A 276 -14.48 -3.65 -4.09
C PHE A 276 -14.27 -5.15 -3.85
N LYS A 277 -14.41 -5.61 -2.60
CA LYS A 277 -14.27 -7.04 -2.27
C LYS A 277 -15.39 -7.91 -2.84
N ALA A 278 -16.60 -7.36 -2.98
CA ALA A 278 -17.70 -8.09 -3.62
C ALA A 278 -17.44 -8.38 -5.10
N VAL A 279 -16.69 -7.52 -5.80
CA VAL A 279 -16.41 -7.65 -7.24
C VAL A 279 -15.08 -8.34 -7.50
N TYR A 280 -14.03 -7.99 -6.77
CA TYR A 280 -12.66 -8.41 -7.05
C TYR A 280 -12.11 -9.44 -6.06
N GLY A 281 -12.82 -9.74 -4.97
CA GLY A 281 -12.35 -10.68 -3.95
C GLY A 281 -10.98 -10.28 -3.40
N ASP A 282 -10.00 -11.17 -3.60
CA ASP A 282 -8.60 -11.01 -3.16
C ASP A 282 -7.64 -10.68 -4.33
N ASP A 283 -8.16 -10.27 -5.50
CA ASP A 283 -7.36 -9.91 -6.68
C ASP A 283 -6.89 -8.43 -6.64
N GLY A 284 -6.89 -7.81 -5.45
CA GLY A 284 -6.55 -6.41 -5.23
C GLY A 284 -5.27 -6.19 -4.44
N VAL A 285 -4.75 -4.97 -4.50
CA VAL A 285 -3.64 -4.52 -3.64
C VAL A 285 -3.96 -3.22 -2.94
N ASN A 286 -3.29 -3.00 -1.82
CA ASN A 286 -3.36 -1.77 -1.05
C ASN A 286 -2.17 -0.88 -1.38
N ILE A 287 -2.42 0.36 -1.77
CA ILE A 287 -1.39 1.38 -2.02
C ILE A 287 -1.55 2.49 -0.97
N THR A 288 -0.43 2.98 -0.43
CA THR A 288 -0.43 4.18 0.41
C THR A 288 0.09 5.36 -0.40
N VAL A 289 -0.81 6.26 -0.80
CA VAL A 289 -0.46 7.48 -1.54
C VAL A 289 -0.14 8.61 -0.57
N GLY A 290 0.84 9.45 -0.92
CA GLY A 290 1.30 10.60 -0.12
C GLY A 290 2.61 10.37 0.63
N LEU A 291 3.13 9.14 0.64
CA LEU A 291 4.48 8.84 1.12
C LEU A 291 5.55 9.27 0.11
N PRO A 292 6.82 9.51 0.54
CA PRO A 292 7.90 9.93 -0.36
C PRO A 292 8.27 8.91 -1.43
N VAL A 293 7.99 7.63 -1.18
CA VAL A 293 8.11 6.54 -2.15
C VAL A 293 6.80 5.79 -2.22
N VAL A 294 6.53 5.09 -3.33
CA VAL A 294 5.34 4.26 -3.43
C VAL A 294 5.41 3.15 -2.37
N ARG A 295 4.30 2.92 -1.65
CA ARG A 295 4.15 1.71 -0.85
C ARG A 295 2.97 0.89 -1.33
N VAL A 296 3.22 -0.38 -1.64
CA VAL A 296 2.21 -1.36 -2.02
C VAL A 296 2.23 -2.55 -1.06
N SER A 297 1.07 -3.15 -0.82
CA SER A 297 0.91 -4.25 0.11
C SER A 297 -0.09 -5.25 -0.40
N VAL A 298 0.16 -6.50 -0.04
CA VAL A 298 -0.83 -7.56 -0.11
C VAL A 298 -2.08 -7.18 0.71
N ASP A 299 -3.20 -7.79 0.33
CA ASP A 299 -4.53 -7.59 0.91
C ASP A 299 -4.93 -8.68 1.92
N HIS A 300 -4.14 -9.74 2.04
CA HIS A 300 -4.30 -10.82 3.01
C HIS A 300 -3.43 -10.64 4.27
N GLY A 301 -3.78 -11.37 5.34
CA GLY A 301 -3.04 -11.37 6.61
C GLY A 301 -1.87 -12.36 6.66
N THR A 302 -1.35 -12.63 7.85
CA THR A 302 -0.20 -13.53 8.07
C THR A 302 -0.51 -15.01 7.94
N ALA A 303 -1.80 -15.39 7.93
CA ALA A 303 -2.30 -16.76 7.71
C ALA A 303 -1.52 -17.84 8.51
N PHE A 304 -1.45 -17.64 9.83
CA PHE A 304 -0.72 -18.53 10.76
C PHE A 304 -1.14 -20.00 10.67
N ASP A 305 -2.40 -20.27 10.33
CA ASP A 305 -2.96 -21.61 10.17
C ASP A 305 -2.34 -22.40 9.00
N ILE A 306 -1.73 -21.72 8.03
CA ILE A 306 -1.07 -22.34 6.87
C ILE A 306 0.44 -22.05 6.78
N ALA A 307 0.99 -21.26 7.69
CA ALA A 307 2.40 -20.88 7.69
C ALA A 307 3.32 -22.12 7.66
N GLY A 308 4.25 -22.14 6.70
CA GLY A 308 5.24 -23.21 6.55
C GLY A 308 4.75 -24.46 5.83
N LYS A 309 3.49 -24.49 5.38
CA LYS A 309 2.95 -25.61 4.60
C LYS A 309 3.26 -25.50 3.11
N GLY A 310 3.79 -24.35 2.65
CA GLY A 310 4.09 -24.11 1.24
C GLY A 310 2.84 -23.96 0.36
N ILE A 311 1.65 -23.77 0.95
CA ILE A 311 0.37 -23.71 0.22
C ILE A 311 -0.18 -22.28 0.06
N ALA A 312 0.38 -21.28 0.75
CA ALA A 312 -0.04 -19.89 0.57
C ALA A 312 0.20 -19.42 -0.87
N ARG A 313 -0.74 -18.64 -1.40
CA ARG A 313 -0.67 -18.10 -2.76
C ARG A 313 0.09 -16.77 -2.78
N GLU A 314 0.99 -16.63 -3.74
CA GLU A 314 1.90 -15.50 -3.91
C GLU A 314 1.38 -14.40 -4.86
N ALA A 315 0.25 -14.65 -5.53
CA ALA A 315 -0.29 -13.78 -6.57
C ALA A 315 -0.46 -12.31 -6.14
N SER A 316 -0.96 -12.06 -4.91
CA SER A 316 -1.12 -10.71 -4.36
C SER A 316 0.24 -10.01 -4.16
N LEU A 317 1.29 -10.76 -3.81
CA LEU A 317 2.64 -10.20 -3.63
C LEU A 317 3.32 -9.91 -4.98
N VAL A 318 3.14 -10.80 -5.97
CA VAL A 318 3.56 -10.56 -7.36
C VAL A 318 2.92 -9.27 -7.88
N LEU A 319 1.58 -9.16 -7.77
CA LEU A 319 0.84 -7.96 -8.18
C LEU A 319 1.30 -6.71 -7.43
N SER A 320 1.66 -6.84 -6.15
CA SER A 320 2.17 -5.72 -5.34
C SER A 320 3.52 -5.21 -5.86
N LEU A 321 4.44 -6.11 -6.23
CA LEU A 321 5.73 -5.75 -6.84
C LEU A 321 5.54 -5.12 -8.22
N GLU A 322 4.69 -5.70 -9.06
CA GLU A 322 4.39 -5.13 -10.39
C GLU A 322 3.83 -3.72 -10.28
N ARG A 323 2.88 -3.53 -9.36
CA ARG A 323 2.25 -2.23 -9.15
C ARG A 323 3.23 -1.21 -8.59
N ALA A 324 4.07 -1.61 -7.62
CA ALA A 324 5.13 -0.74 -7.10
C ALA A 324 6.13 -0.36 -8.20
N ALA A 325 6.53 -1.32 -9.04
CA ALA A 325 7.43 -1.09 -10.16
C ALA A 325 6.85 -0.13 -11.20
N GLN A 326 5.55 -0.24 -11.48
CA GLN A 326 4.85 0.65 -12.40
C GLN A 326 4.75 2.09 -11.86
N LEU A 327 4.50 2.24 -10.56
CA LEU A 327 4.21 3.53 -9.94
C LEU A 327 5.44 4.28 -9.42
N ALA A 328 6.52 3.59 -9.08
CA ALA A 328 7.74 4.21 -8.58
C ALA A 328 8.30 5.28 -9.54
N PRO A 329 8.36 5.04 -10.87
CA PRO A 329 8.67 6.11 -11.83
C PRO A 329 7.63 7.23 -11.77
N GLY A 330 8.08 8.47 -11.51
CA GLY A 330 7.19 9.64 -11.47
C GLY A 330 6.48 9.88 -10.13
N TRP A 331 6.77 9.07 -9.10
CA TRP A 331 6.20 9.24 -7.75
C TRP A 331 6.56 10.60 -7.11
N ASP A 332 7.59 11.29 -7.61
CA ASP A 332 7.91 12.67 -7.24
C ASP A 332 6.71 13.63 -7.34
N HIS A 333 5.81 13.40 -8.30
CA HIS A 333 4.58 14.19 -8.42
C HIS A 333 3.66 14.02 -7.21
N VAL A 334 3.50 12.79 -6.74
CA VAL A 334 2.74 12.45 -5.54
C VAL A 334 3.41 13.07 -4.31
N TRP A 335 4.72 12.87 -4.16
CA TRP A 335 5.43 13.34 -2.97
C TRP A 335 5.39 14.86 -2.82
N ARG A 336 5.70 15.61 -3.88
CA ARG A 336 5.62 17.09 -3.86
C ARG A 336 4.23 17.60 -3.57
N THR A 337 3.19 16.86 -3.95
CA THR A 337 1.80 17.24 -3.68
C THR A 337 1.46 17.00 -2.21
N ALA A 338 1.91 15.89 -1.63
CA ALA A 338 1.71 15.58 -0.22
C ALA A 338 2.40 16.60 0.72
N GLN A 339 3.55 17.14 0.32
CA GLN A 339 4.32 18.11 1.11
C GLN A 339 3.75 19.54 1.15
N LYS A 340 2.79 19.91 0.29
CA LYS A 340 2.31 21.31 0.15
C LYS A 340 1.50 21.86 1.32
N MET A 341 1.65 21.31 2.53
CA MET A 341 1.11 21.88 3.75
C MET A 341 1.90 23.11 4.27
N ASP A 342 3.00 23.53 3.61
CA ASP A 342 3.84 24.63 4.13
C ASP A 342 4.51 25.53 3.07
N VAL A 343 3.86 25.79 1.93
CA VAL A 343 4.30 26.91 1.05
C VAL A 343 3.27 28.04 1.15
N PRO A 344 3.49 29.05 2.01
CA PRO A 344 2.83 30.33 1.83
C PRO A 344 3.16 30.85 0.43
N ALA A 345 2.15 31.25 -0.32
CA ALA A 345 2.32 32.01 -1.56
C ALA A 345 3.11 33.30 -1.30
#